data_AF-A0A7K1T343-F1
#
_entry.id   AF-A0A7K1T343-F1
#
_cell.length_a   1.000
_cell.length_b   1.000
_cell.length_c   1.000
_cell.angle_alpha   90.00
_cell.angle_beta   90.00
_cell.angle_gamma   90.00
#
_symmetry.space_group_name_H-M   'P 1'
#
loop_
_entity.id
_entity.type
_entity.pdbx_description
1 polymer ?
#
loop_
_entity_poly.entity_id
_entity_poly.type
_entity_poly.pdbx_seq_one_letter_code
_entity_poly.pdbx_strand_id
1 'polypeptide(L)'
;MGRLTVEVAARADARTGEFVEAFARRVEAMPPGQCPVGLMLGQLQASAAQTCGKCTPCAQGMPKIEALLGDVAAFRATAATVDEIRDAATLLRDTADCAVGWQAGAMVLAGLDAFAEEFASHVDAGTCAPGTRQTVPCVTRCPAHVNVPAYIALAEEGRIAEAVKMIRKDNPFPTACALVCEHPCEERCRRTMVDAPVNIRGIKKYIVDTVAADTVETPAPLPATGKRVAVVGAGPSGLTCAYFLGLMGHSVTVFERRSRLGGMMRYGIPAYRLPRERLDEDIRAVLGAGDIEVRTGCDVQTDEMRTLVDEFDAVYVAVGAQGGKTLSIEGADAAGVMSAVDVLEAIGDEQYPDFTGKNVVVIGGGNVAMDCARTAVRAGAASVTVAYRRRLEDMTALPSEVEAAMMEGVEMRCLQAPARIEANAEGNATALICQPQRIGAVRGGRPAPVPADKPEVRLAADLVIIAVGQAIECAPFEEFGMQHDRTYLCADACLQAPGFDAVFVGGDCQWGPKTVIMAIAAGKTAAANIDEMLGFRHQLDCGATVPSAHPNDRTAYGRVQVAERPARERKCDFKYVEEPVSAEEAAQECGRCLRCDVYGIGALTGRGLEAW
;
A
#
# COMPACT_ATOMS: atom_id res chain seq x y z
N MET A 1 -21.65 -13.53 -51.35
CA MET A 1 -21.47 -13.27 -49.91
C MET A 1 -22.53 -14.05 -49.17
N GLY A 2 -22.13 -14.99 -48.28
CA GLY A 2 -23.06 -15.71 -47.43
C GLY A 2 -23.77 -14.77 -46.45
N ARG A 3 -24.98 -15.13 -46.01
CA ARG A 3 -25.68 -14.38 -44.95
C ARG A 3 -24.81 -14.37 -43.69
N LEU A 4 -24.56 -13.19 -43.14
CA LEU A 4 -23.93 -13.06 -41.83
C LEU A 4 -24.94 -13.48 -40.77
N THR A 5 -24.57 -14.45 -39.93
CA THR A 5 -25.36 -14.92 -38.79
C THR A 5 -24.70 -14.44 -37.50
N VAL A 6 -25.52 -13.95 -36.55
CA VAL A 6 -25.10 -13.82 -35.15
C VAL A 6 -25.46 -15.14 -34.49
N GLU A 7 -24.51 -16.07 -34.49
CA GLU A 7 -24.69 -17.35 -33.79
C GLU A 7 -24.63 -17.08 -32.28
N VAL A 8 -25.68 -17.50 -31.57
CA VAL A 8 -25.66 -17.47 -30.10
C VAL A 8 -24.65 -18.51 -29.65
N ALA A 9 -23.66 -18.11 -28.84
CA ALA A 9 -22.69 -19.02 -28.26
C ALA A 9 -23.41 -20.25 -27.67
N ALA A 10 -22.81 -21.44 -27.83
CA ALA A 10 -23.42 -22.65 -27.32
C ALA A 10 -23.69 -22.47 -25.81
N ARG A 11 -24.85 -22.93 -25.31
CA ARG A 11 -25.19 -22.83 -23.87
C ARG A 11 -24.11 -23.42 -22.96
N ALA A 12 -23.33 -24.38 -23.46
CA ALA A 12 -22.19 -24.96 -22.76
C ALA A 12 -20.99 -24.00 -22.66
N ASP A 13 -20.71 -23.19 -23.67
CA ASP A 13 -19.60 -22.23 -23.68
C ASP A 13 -19.86 -21.10 -22.68
N ALA A 14 -21.09 -20.59 -22.63
CA ALA A 14 -21.49 -19.58 -21.65
C ALA A 14 -21.33 -20.09 -20.21
N ARG A 15 -21.77 -21.32 -19.93
CA ARG A 15 -21.58 -21.95 -18.62
C ARG A 15 -20.11 -22.20 -18.31
N THR A 16 -19.32 -22.61 -19.30
CA THR A 16 -17.87 -22.81 -19.13
C THR A 16 -17.20 -21.48 -18.73
N GLY A 17 -17.60 -20.37 -19.35
CA GLY A 17 -17.17 -19.03 -18.95
C GLY A 17 -17.42 -18.75 -17.46
N GLU A 18 -18.64 -19.03 -16.97
CA GLU A 18 -19.00 -18.84 -15.55
C GLU A 18 -18.11 -19.69 -14.60
N PHE A 19 -17.82 -20.95 -14.96
CA PHE A 19 -16.92 -21.80 -14.18
C PHE A 19 -15.47 -21.30 -14.20
N VAL A 20 -14.99 -20.82 -15.35
CA VAL A 20 -13.63 -20.24 -15.49
C VAL A 20 -13.50 -18.97 -14.67
N GLU A 21 -14.50 -18.09 -14.70
CA GLU A 21 -14.51 -16.89 -13.86
C GLU A 21 -14.54 -17.22 -12.37
N ALA A 22 -15.36 -18.19 -11.96
CA ALA A 22 -15.38 -18.64 -10.56
C ALA A 22 -14.02 -19.23 -10.13
N PHE A 23 -13.35 -19.97 -11.01
CA PHE A 23 -12.00 -20.46 -10.76
C PHE A 23 -10.99 -19.31 -10.66
N ALA A 24 -11.05 -18.32 -11.56
CA ALA A 24 -10.19 -17.14 -11.53
C ALA A 24 -10.35 -16.36 -10.22
N ARG A 25 -11.59 -16.10 -9.78
CA ARG A 25 -11.87 -15.44 -8.48
C ARG A 25 -11.32 -16.23 -7.29
N ARG A 26 -11.36 -17.57 -7.34
CA ARG A 26 -10.75 -18.43 -6.33
C ARG A 26 -9.23 -18.30 -6.31
N VAL A 27 -8.58 -18.26 -7.48
CA VAL A 27 -7.13 -18.08 -7.61
C VAL A 27 -6.71 -16.69 -7.09
N GLU A 28 -7.46 -15.64 -7.43
CA GLU A 28 -7.23 -14.27 -6.97
C GLU A 28 -7.34 -14.15 -5.43
N ALA A 29 -8.32 -14.83 -4.84
CA ALA A 29 -8.55 -14.86 -3.39
C ALA A 29 -7.58 -15.77 -2.59
N MET A 30 -6.57 -16.37 -3.24
CA MET A 30 -5.61 -17.24 -2.54
C MET A 30 -4.74 -16.42 -1.57
N PRO A 31 -4.67 -16.80 -0.27
CA PRO A 31 -3.85 -16.09 0.70
C PRO A 31 -2.35 -16.20 0.35
N PRO A 32 -1.50 -15.29 0.86
CA PRO A 32 -0.05 -15.51 0.89
C PRO A 32 0.32 -16.83 1.60
N GLY A 33 1.51 -17.36 1.30
CA GLY A 33 2.05 -18.57 1.95
C GLY A 33 1.53 -19.90 1.37
N GLN A 34 1.06 -19.92 0.12
CA GLN A 34 0.77 -21.17 -0.58
C GLN A 34 2.07 -21.84 -1.06
N CYS A 35 2.16 -23.16 -0.91
CA CYS A 35 3.28 -23.96 -1.41
C CYS A 35 3.45 -23.76 -2.93
N PRO A 36 4.60 -23.25 -3.40
CA PRO A 36 4.84 -23.03 -4.82
C PRO A 36 4.81 -24.31 -5.65
N VAL A 37 5.29 -25.44 -5.11
CA VAL A 37 5.25 -26.75 -5.78
C VAL A 37 3.80 -27.16 -6.06
N GLY A 38 2.92 -27.04 -5.06
CA GLY A 38 1.49 -27.34 -5.22
C GLY A 38 0.78 -26.39 -6.19
N LEU A 39 1.15 -25.10 -6.19
CA LEU A 39 0.63 -24.12 -7.16
C LEU A 39 1.03 -24.49 -8.60
N MET A 40 2.31 -24.84 -8.82
CA MET A 40 2.82 -25.25 -10.12
C MET A 40 2.15 -26.53 -10.61
N LEU A 41 1.96 -27.51 -9.74
CA LEU A 41 1.25 -28.75 -10.07
C LEU A 41 -0.18 -28.47 -10.52
N GLY A 42 -0.93 -27.68 -9.75
CA GLY A 42 -2.31 -27.31 -10.12
C GLY A 42 -2.39 -26.51 -11.41
N GLN A 43 -1.40 -25.64 -11.67
CA GLN A 43 -1.31 -24.90 -12.92
C GLN A 43 -1.04 -25.80 -14.12
N LEU A 44 -0.09 -26.74 -14.01
CA LEU A 44 0.21 -27.70 -15.07
C LEU A 44 -1.01 -28.55 -15.39
N GLN A 45 -1.74 -29.01 -14.37
CA GLN A 45 -3.00 -29.75 -14.53
C GLN A 45 -4.06 -28.94 -15.28
N ALA A 46 -4.19 -27.65 -14.97
CA ALA A 46 -5.08 -26.75 -15.69
C ALA A 46 -4.65 -26.57 -17.16
N SER A 47 -3.35 -26.42 -17.43
CA SER A 47 -2.82 -26.36 -18.79
C SER A 47 -3.05 -27.66 -19.56
N ALA A 48 -2.87 -28.83 -18.93
CA ALA A 48 -3.11 -30.13 -19.54
C ALA A 48 -4.56 -30.26 -20.05
N ALA A 49 -5.53 -29.76 -19.28
CA ALA A 49 -6.94 -29.73 -19.65
C ALA A 49 -7.27 -28.77 -20.82
N GLN A 50 -6.37 -27.84 -21.15
CA GLN A 50 -6.53 -26.87 -22.24
C GLN A 50 -5.82 -27.28 -23.53
N THR A 51 -4.95 -28.31 -23.50
CA THR A 51 -4.31 -28.81 -24.70
C THR A 51 -5.19 -29.83 -25.44
N CYS A 52 -4.96 -30.01 -26.74
CA CYS A 52 -5.58 -31.09 -27.50
C CYS A 52 -4.87 -32.45 -27.31
N GLY A 53 -3.72 -32.48 -26.63
CA GLY A 53 -2.92 -33.69 -26.40
C GLY A 53 -2.39 -34.39 -27.65
N LYS A 54 -2.37 -33.75 -28.82
CA LYS A 54 -2.00 -34.42 -30.09
C LYS A 54 -0.49 -34.55 -30.32
N CYS A 55 0.31 -33.60 -29.84
CA CYS A 55 1.76 -33.65 -29.98
C CYS A 55 2.37 -34.46 -28.83
N THR A 56 3.44 -35.21 -29.11
CA THR A 56 4.17 -36.02 -28.12
C THR A 56 4.52 -35.26 -26.82
N PRO A 57 5.06 -34.03 -26.85
CA PRO A 57 5.40 -33.32 -25.61
C PRO A 57 4.18 -33.05 -24.72
N CYS A 58 3.00 -32.76 -25.28
CA CYS A 58 1.78 -32.60 -24.47
C CYS A 58 1.20 -33.96 -24.05
N ALA A 59 1.14 -34.94 -24.97
CA ALA A 59 0.52 -36.24 -24.73
C ALA A 59 1.26 -37.09 -23.67
N GLN A 60 2.59 -36.99 -23.64
CA GLN A 60 3.46 -37.80 -22.78
C GLN A 60 4.26 -36.95 -21.80
N GLY A 61 4.70 -35.76 -22.21
CA GLY A 61 5.53 -34.89 -21.37
C GLY A 61 4.76 -34.26 -20.22
N MET A 62 3.57 -33.69 -20.46
CA MET A 62 2.78 -33.08 -19.37
C MET A 62 2.40 -34.07 -18.26
N PRO A 63 1.86 -35.29 -18.54
CA PRO A 63 1.57 -36.26 -17.49
C PRO A 63 2.82 -36.71 -16.71
N LYS A 64 3.97 -36.82 -17.40
CA LYS A 64 5.25 -37.13 -16.76
C LYS A 64 5.65 -36.04 -15.78
N ILE A 65 5.64 -34.77 -16.21
CA ILE A 65 5.98 -33.62 -15.36
C ILE A 65 5.00 -33.54 -14.17
N GLU A 66 3.71 -33.76 -14.40
CA GLU A 66 2.69 -33.77 -13.35
C GLU A 66 2.97 -34.82 -12.27
N ALA A 67 3.29 -36.05 -12.68
CA ALA A 67 3.64 -37.13 -11.74
C ALA A 67 4.88 -36.78 -10.90
N LEU A 68 5.94 -36.27 -11.55
CA LEU A 68 7.18 -35.87 -10.87
C LEU A 68 6.94 -34.70 -9.90
N LEU A 69 6.19 -33.66 -10.29
CA LEU A 69 5.79 -32.57 -9.40
C LEU A 69 4.92 -33.07 -8.24
N GLY A 70 4.07 -34.07 -8.48
CA GLY A 70 3.30 -34.75 -7.44
C GLY A 70 4.17 -35.47 -6.41
N ASP A 71 5.27 -36.09 -6.83
CA ASP A 71 6.24 -36.70 -5.93
C ASP A 71 7.03 -35.66 -5.13
N VAL A 72 7.38 -34.51 -5.72
CA VAL A 72 7.98 -33.39 -4.99
C VAL A 72 6.99 -32.84 -3.95
N ALA A 73 5.74 -32.59 -4.34
CA ALA A 73 4.71 -32.08 -3.45
C ALA A 73 4.42 -33.01 -2.26
N ALA A 74 4.64 -34.32 -2.44
CA ALA A 74 4.45 -35.34 -1.42
C ALA A 74 5.74 -35.75 -0.68
N PHE A 75 6.83 -35.01 -0.86
CA PHE A 75 8.12 -35.27 -0.20
C PHE A 75 8.73 -36.65 -0.50
N ARG A 76 8.47 -37.18 -1.71
CA ARG A 76 8.99 -38.48 -2.18
C ARG A 76 10.07 -38.36 -3.27
N ALA A 77 10.34 -37.15 -3.73
CA ALA A 77 11.26 -36.86 -4.80
C ALA A 77 12.72 -36.74 -4.32
N THR A 78 13.65 -36.81 -5.27
CA THR A 78 15.09 -36.57 -5.06
C THR A 78 15.56 -35.39 -5.90
N ALA A 79 16.79 -34.90 -5.71
CA ALA A 79 17.35 -33.82 -6.54
C ALA A 79 17.34 -34.21 -8.04
N ALA A 80 17.62 -35.48 -8.35
CA ALA A 80 17.54 -36.00 -9.71
C ALA A 80 16.12 -35.92 -10.32
N THR A 81 15.08 -36.03 -9.48
CA THR A 81 13.68 -35.83 -9.91
C THR A 81 13.45 -34.39 -10.38
N VAL A 82 14.05 -33.40 -9.70
CA VAL A 82 13.94 -31.98 -10.07
C VAL A 82 14.65 -31.70 -11.39
N ASP A 83 15.82 -32.29 -11.61
CA ASP A 83 16.53 -32.22 -12.89
C ASP A 83 15.70 -32.85 -14.02
N GLU A 84 15.07 -33.99 -13.76
CA GLU A 84 14.19 -34.64 -14.74
C GLU A 84 12.95 -33.80 -15.08
N ILE A 85 12.36 -33.09 -14.10
CA ILE A 85 11.29 -32.11 -14.34
C ILE A 85 11.80 -31.00 -15.26
N ARG A 86 13.00 -30.47 -15.00
CA ARG A 86 13.59 -29.38 -15.79
C ARG A 86 13.84 -29.80 -17.25
N ASP A 87 14.38 -30.99 -17.47
CA ASP A 87 14.61 -31.53 -18.81
C ASP A 87 13.29 -31.73 -19.56
N ALA A 88 12.30 -32.35 -18.89
CA ALA A 88 10.99 -32.59 -19.49
C ALA A 88 10.25 -31.28 -19.79
N ALA A 89 10.33 -30.28 -18.91
CA ALA A 89 9.73 -28.97 -19.11
C ALA A 89 10.42 -28.15 -20.21
N THR A 90 11.74 -28.29 -20.37
CA THR A 90 12.51 -27.71 -21.48
C THR A 90 12.08 -28.30 -22.81
N LEU A 91 11.99 -29.63 -22.89
CA LEU A 91 11.48 -30.30 -24.08
C LEU A 91 10.05 -29.86 -24.41
N LEU A 92 9.17 -29.77 -23.39
CA LEU A 92 7.80 -29.29 -23.55
C LEU A 92 7.76 -27.86 -24.11
N ARG A 93 8.51 -26.93 -23.52
CA ARG A 93 8.58 -25.54 -24.00
C ARG A 93 9.07 -25.48 -25.44
N ASP A 94 10.15 -26.18 -25.76
CA ASP A 94 10.85 -26.01 -27.04
C ASP A 94 10.19 -26.76 -28.21
N THR A 95 9.36 -27.77 -27.93
CA THR A 95 8.77 -28.65 -28.96
C THR A 95 7.25 -28.69 -28.99
N ALA A 96 6.55 -28.01 -28.07
CA ALA A 96 5.09 -27.93 -28.14
C ALA A 96 4.62 -27.11 -29.34
N ASP A 97 3.72 -27.69 -30.14
CA ASP A 97 3.16 -27.04 -31.34
C ASP A 97 2.23 -25.85 -31.03
N CYS A 98 1.65 -25.77 -29.83
CA CYS A 98 0.69 -24.74 -29.45
C CYS A 98 1.16 -23.87 -28.29
N ALA A 99 0.62 -22.65 -28.22
CA ALA A 99 0.97 -21.68 -27.18
C ALA A 99 0.70 -22.19 -25.76
N VAL A 100 -0.35 -22.99 -25.56
CA VAL A 100 -0.68 -23.58 -24.24
C VAL A 100 0.41 -24.55 -23.78
N GLY A 101 0.85 -25.44 -24.68
CA GLY A 101 1.91 -26.39 -24.37
C GLY A 101 3.26 -25.70 -24.14
N TRP A 102 3.60 -24.74 -25.00
CA TRP A 102 4.79 -23.91 -24.84
C TRP A 102 4.80 -23.18 -23.50
N GLN A 103 3.68 -22.51 -23.17
CA GLN A 103 3.55 -21.75 -21.93
C GLN A 103 3.64 -22.66 -20.70
N ALA A 104 3.01 -23.82 -20.72
CA ALA A 104 3.07 -24.76 -19.60
C ALA A 104 4.51 -25.17 -19.28
N GLY A 105 5.32 -25.50 -20.29
CA GLY A 105 6.75 -25.77 -20.12
C GLY A 105 7.51 -24.55 -19.61
N ALA A 106 7.26 -23.37 -20.20
CA ALA A 106 7.89 -22.12 -19.77
C ALA A 106 7.59 -21.77 -18.31
N MET A 107 6.36 -21.98 -17.84
CA MET A 107 5.95 -21.68 -16.47
C MET A 107 6.51 -22.67 -15.46
N VAL A 108 6.62 -23.95 -15.80
CA VAL A 108 7.30 -24.92 -14.94
C VAL A 108 8.76 -24.53 -14.75
N LEU A 109 9.47 -24.19 -15.83
CA LEU A 109 10.88 -23.75 -15.75
C LEU A 109 11.04 -22.47 -14.93
N ALA A 110 10.21 -21.45 -15.20
CA ALA A 110 10.23 -20.21 -14.45
C ALA A 110 9.96 -20.45 -12.96
N GLY A 111 9.06 -21.38 -12.62
CA GLY A 111 8.78 -21.76 -11.23
C GLY A 111 9.92 -22.50 -10.56
N LEU A 112 10.59 -23.42 -11.26
CA LEU A 112 11.78 -24.10 -10.74
C LEU A 112 12.91 -23.09 -10.40
N ASP A 113 13.08 -22.07 -11.24
CA ASP A 113 14.10 -21.04 -11.05
C ASP A 113 13.71 -20.06 -9.93
N ALA A 114 12.44 -19.63 -9.90
CA ALA A 114 11.95 -18.67 -8.92
C ALA A 114 11.83 -19.26 -7.49
N PHE A 115 11.62 -20.57 -7.37
CA PHE A 115 11.32 -21.24 -6.10
C PHE A 115 12.31 -22.35 -5.76
N ALA A 116 13.56 -22.25 -6.21
CA ALA A 116 14.58 -23.29 -6.02
C ALA A 116 14.73 -23.74 -4.55
N GLU A 117 14.68 -22.80 -3.60
CA GLU A 117 14.76 -23.10 -2.16
C GLU A 117 13.57 -23.95 -1.65
N GLU A 118 12.37 -23.74 -2.19
CA GLU A 118 11.17 -24.51 -1.82
C GLU A 118 11.23 -25.94 -2.37
N PHE A 119 11.70 -26.09 -3.62
CA PHE A 119 11.96 -27.41 -4.19
C PHE A 119 13.03 -28.16 -3.39
N ALA A 120 14.12 -27.48 -2.99
CA ALA A 120 15.14 -28.06 -2.13
C ALA A 120 14.59 -28.45 -0.75
N SER A 121 13.76 -27.60 -0.11
CA SER A 121 13.12 -27.93 1.17
C SER A 121 12.24 -29.19 1.07
N HIS A 122 11.49 -29.33 -0.02
CA HIS A 122 10.66 -30.52 -0.25
C HIS A 122 11.46 -31.80 -0.45
N VAL A 123 12.60 -31.70 -1.13
CA VAL A 123 13.42 -32.85 -1.54
C VAL A 123 14.42 -33.25 -0.45
N ASP A 124 15.08 -32.28 0.16
CA ASP A 124 16.19 -32.51 1.10
C ASP A 124 15.70 -32.61 2.55
N ALA A 125 14.78 -31.71 2.94
CA ALA A 125 14.29 -31.61 4.31
C ALA A 125 12.95 -32.31 4.54
N GLY A 126 12.22 -32.67 3.48
CA GLY A 126 10.92 -33.34 3.56
C GLY A 126 9.82 -32.48 4.22
N THR A 127 9.93 -31.15 4.10
CA THR A 127 9.00 -30.17 4.67
C THR A 127 8.84 -28.98 3.73
N CYS A 128 7.72 -28.26 3.83
CA CYS A 128 7.59 -26.94 3.21
C CYS A 128 8.57 -25.96 3.89
N ALA A 129 9.08 -24.95 3.15
CA ALA A 129 9.97 -23.97 3.76
C ALA A 129 9.23 -23.07 4.76
N PRO A 130 9.95 -22.46 5.73
CA PRO A 130 9.37 -21.48 6.64
C PRO A 130 8.69 -20.33 5.89
N GLY A 131 7.48 -19.94 6.32
CA GLY A 131 6.69 -18.89 5.65
C GLY A 131 5.68 -19.41 4.63
N THR A 132 5.78 -20.66 4.20
CA THR A 132 4.79 -21.35 3.37
C THR A 132 3.62 -21.84 4.23
N ARG A 133 2.83 -20.88 4.73
CA ARG A 133 1.63 -21.13 5.54
C ARG A 133 0.50 -20.21 5.12
N GLN A 134 -0.65 -20.78 4.74
CA GLN A 134 -1.82 -19.98 4.42
C GLN A 134 -2.35 -19.26 5.66
N THR A 135 -2.51 -17.94 5.57
CA THR A 135 -2.96 -17.07 6.65
C THR A 135 -4.32 -16.42 6.36
N VAL A 136 -4.81 -15.60 7.28
CA VAL A 136 -5.97 -14.73 7.05
C VAL A 136 -5.55 -13.59 6.08
N PRO A 137 -6.10 -13.53 4.84
CA PRO A 137 -5.57 -12.65 3.80
C PRO A 137 -5.57 -11.17 4.19
N CYS A 138 -6.67 -10.67 4.79
CA CYS A 138 -6.80 -9.26 5.14
C CYS A 138 -5.83 -8.81 6.25
N VAL A 139 -5.44 -9.72 7.14
CA VAL A 139 -4.44 -9.46 8.20
C VAL A 139 -3.04 -9.49 7.60
N THR A 140 -2.71 -10.50 6.79
CA THR A 140 -1.37 -10.64 6.20
C THR A 140 -1.06 -9.59 5.13
N ARG A 141 -2.07 -9.15 4.38
CA ARG A 141 -1.92 -8.08 3.39
C ARG A 141 -1.83 -6.69 4.02
N CYS A 142 -2.33 -6.51 5.23
CA CYS A 142 -2.15 -5.26 5.96
C CYS A 142 -0.71 -5.20 6.49
N PRO A 143 0.11 -4.20 6.12
CA PRO A 143 1.49 -4.11 6.60
C PRO A 143 1.63 -4.05 8.13
N ALA A 144 0.67 -3.40 8.81
CA ALA A 144 0.66 -3.34 10.28
C ALA A 144 0.03 -4.58 10.94
N HIS A 145 -0.41 -5.55 10.14
CA HIS A 145 -1.09 -6.78 10.57
C HIS A 145 -2.33 -6.54 11.45
N VAL A 146 -3.10 -5.50 11.13
CA VAL A 146 -4.34 -5.16 11.85
C VAL A 146 -5.29 -6.35 11.86
N ASN A 147 -5.84 -6.67 13.04
CA ASN A 147 -6.83 -7.73 13.21
C ASN A 147 -8.20 -7.35 12.62
N VAL A 148 -8.29 -7.39 11.29
CA VAL A 148 -9.48 -6.99 10.51
C VAL A 148 -10.75 -7.76 10.90
N PRO A 149 -10.76 -9.10 10.96
CA PRO A 149 -11.98 -9.83 11.29
C PRO A 149 -12.53 -9.49 12.67
N ALA A 150 -11.65 -9.22 13.65
CA ALA A 150 -12.04 -8.93 15.01
C ALA A 150 -12.77 -7.58 15.15
N TYR A 151 -12.24 -6.50 14.58
CA TYR A 151 -12.93 -5.21 14.67
C TYR A 151 -14.19 -5.18 13.81
N ILE A 152 -14.28 -5.96 12.72
CA ILE A 152 -15.52 -6.10 11.95
C ILE A 152 -16.58 -6.81 12.80
N ALA A 153 -16.23 -7.88 13.51
CA ALA A 153 -17.16 -8.56 14.40
C ALA A 153 -17.64 -7.65 15.53
N LEU A 154 -16.76 -6.83 16.11
CA LEU A 154 -17.14 -5.83 17.12
C LEU A 154 -18.10 -4.77 16.53
N ALA A 155 -17.85 -4.30 15.31
CA ALA A 155 -18.73 -3.37 14.63
C ALA A 155 -20.10 -3.97 14.29
N GLU A 156 -20.14 -5.24 13.91
CA GLU A 156 -21.38 -6.00 13.65
C GLU A 156 -22.29 -6.06 14.89
N GLU A 157 -21.71 -6.24 16.08
CA GLU A 157 -22.44 -6.22 17.36
C GLU A 157 -22.77 -4.81 17.88
N GLY A 158 -22.40 -3.75 17.15
CA GLY A 158 -22.57 -2.36 17.59
C GLY A 158 -21.61 -1.93 18.69
N ARG A 159 -20.57 -2.71 18.99
CA ARG A 159 -19.54 -2.43 20.01
C ARG A 159 -18.43 -1.53 19.44
N ILE A 160 -18.83 -0.34 18.97
CA ILE A 160 -17.97 0.54 18.15
C ILE A 160 -16.73 1.04 18.89
N ALA A 161 -16.85 1.43 20.16
CA ALA A 161 -15.70 1.88 20.95
C ALA A 161 -14.66 0.76 21.14
N GLU A 162 -15.10 -0.49 21.30
CA GLU A 162 -14.20 -1.65 21.37
C GLU A 162 -13.57 -1.96 20.00
N ALA A 163 -14.29 -1.75 18.90
CA ALA A 163 -13.73 -1.87 17.56
C ALA A 163 -12.58 -0.87 17.35
N VAL A 164 -12.70 0.36 17.86
CA VAL A 164 -11.60 1.34 17.87
C VAL A 164 -10.40 0.83 18.68
N LYS A 165 -10.61 0.29 19.88
CA LYS A 165 -9.54 -0.33 20.69
C LYS A 165 -8.83 -1.47 19.94
N MET A 166 -9.61 -2.33 19.29
CA MET A 166 -9.10 -3.45 18.49
C MET A 166 -8.28 -2.98 17.28
N ILE A 167 -8.65 -1.88 16.63
CA ILE A 167 -7.83 -1.29 15.57
C ILE A 167 -6.50 -0.75 16.14
N ARG A 168 -6.56 -0.02 17.27
CA ARG A 168 -5.37 0.57 17.92
C ARG A 168 -4.35 -0.41 18.44
N LYS A 169 -4.78 -1.65 18.70
CA LYS A 169 -3.87 -2.76 19.01
C LYS A 169 -2.71 -2.84 18.01
N ASP A 170 -2.98 -2.57 16.73
CA ASP A 170 -2.00 -2.67 15.65
C ASP A 170 -1.75 -1.34 14.93
N ASN A 171 -2.71 -0.42 14.98
CA ASN A 171 -2.69 0.84 14.23
C ASN A 171 -3.25 2.00 15.08
N PRO A 172 -2.38 2.88 15.62
CA PRO A 172 -2.83 4.01 16.44
C PRO A 172 -3.50 5.13 15.65
N PHE A 173 -3.57 5.03 14.31
CA PHE A 173 -4.26 5.96 13.43
C PHE A 173 -5.50 5.34 12.77
N PRO A 174 -6.53 4.96 13.55
CA PRO A 174 -7.76 4.40 12.99
C PRO A 174 -8.45 5.39 12.04
N THR A 175 -8.51 6.68 12.39
CA THR A 175 -9.19 7.69 11.58
C THR A 175 -8.44 7.97 10.29
N ALA A 176 -7.13 8.26 10.33
CA ALA A 176 -6.37 8.51 9.11
C ALA A 176 -6.44 7.30 8.16
N CYS A 177 -6.28 6.07 8.66
CA CYS A 177 -6.39 4.88 7.83
C CYS A 177 -7.83 4.57 7.37
N ALA A 178 -8.86 5.12 7.99
CA ALA A 178 -10.22 5.03 7.48
C ALA A 178 -10.45 5.96 6.28
N LEU A 179 -9.76 7.10 6.24
CA LEU A 179 -9.97 8.14 5.23
C LEU A 179 -8.93 8.12 4.10
N VAL A 180 -7.75 7.52 4.26
CA VAL A 180 -6.70 7.59 3.22
C VAL A 180 -6.01 6.27 2.86
N CYS A 181 -6.32 5.17 3.57
CA CYS A 181 -5.64 3.89 3.30
C CYS A 181 -5.98 3.34 1.92
N GLU A 182 -4.96 2.82 1.23
CA GLU A 182 -5.08 2.12 -0.05
C GLU A 182 -5.56 0.67 0.09
N HIS A 183 -6.17 0.31 1.23
CA HIS A 183 -6.88 -0.95 1.51
C HIS A 183 -6.29 -2.25 0.90
N PRO A 184 -4.98 -2.54 1.04
CA PRO A 184 -4.39 -3.78 0.50
C PRO A 184 -5.01 -5.05 1.10
N CYS A 185 -5.65 -4.93 2.27
CA CYS A 185 -6.39 -5.99 2.92
C CYS A 185 -7.61 -6.49 2.12
N GLU A 186 -8.10 -5.72 1.14
CA GLU A 186 -9.26 -6.06 0.33
C GLU A 186 -8.90 -6.84 -0.94
N GLU A 187 -7.67 -6.67 -1.46
CA GLU A 187 -7.20 -7.25 -2.73
C GLU A 187 -7.37 -8.76 -2.84
N ARG A 188 -7.19 -9.47 -1.73
CA ARG A 188 -7.30 -10.95 -1.66
C ARG A 188 -8.39 -11.40 -0.69
N CYS A 189 -9.43 -10.58 -0.50
CA CYS A 189 -10.55 -10.96 0.34
C CYS A 189 -11.23 -12.21 -0.21
N ARG A 190 -11.43 -13.23 0.64
CA ARG A 190 -12.09 -14.49 0.22
C ARG A 190 -13.56 -14.31 -0.16
N ARG A 191 -14.16 -13.17 0.21
CA ARG A 191 -15.54 -12.85 -0.17
C ARG A 191 -15.72 -12.70 -1.68
N THR A 192 -14.67 -12.37 -2.44
CA THR A 192 -14.67 -12.35 -3.91
C THR A 192 -15.05 -13.71 -4.54
N MET A 193 -14.92 -14.83 -3.82
CA MET A 193 -15.40 -16.13 -4.30
C MET A 193 -16.93 -16.26 -4.30
N VAL A 194 -17.64 -15.40 -3.56
CA VAL A 194 -19.11 -15.36 -3.45
C VAL A 194 -19.66 -14.19 -4.25
N ASP A 195 -19.15 -12.98 -3.99
CA ASP A 195 -19.57 -11.75 -4.67
C ASP A 195 -18.38 -10.79 -4.89
N ALA A 196 -18.17 -9.82 -4.00
CA ALA A 196 -17.17 -8.78 -4.08
C ALA A 196 -16.37 -8.74 -2.76
N PRO A 197 -15.15 -8.16 -2.71
CA PRO A 197 -14.44 -8.01 -1.45
C PRO A 197 -15.26 -7.22 -0.42
N VAL A 198 -15.01 -7.46 0.86
CA VAL A 198 -15.57 -6.65 1.94
C VAL A 198 -14.92 -5.27 1.89
N ASN A 199 -15.71 -4.19 2.01
CA ASN A 199 -15.28 -2.81 2.14
C ASN A 199 -14.78 -2.55 3.56
N ILE A 200 -13.60 -3.11 3.84
CA ILE A 200 -12.90 -3.05 5.12
C ILE A 200 -12.60 -1.59 5.50
N ARG A 201 -12.22 -0.74 4.53
CA ARG A 201 -12.02 0.70 4.76
C ARG A 201 -13.33 1.42 5.10
N GLY A 202 -14.42 1.11 4.39
CA GLY A 202 -15.74 1.68 4.65
C GLY A 202 -16.29 1.32 6.04
N ILE A 203 -16.10 0.07 6.48
CA ILE A 203 -16.43 -0.33 7.86
C ILE A 203 -15.58 0.46 8.86
N LYS A 204 -14.28 0.64 8.60
CA LYS A 204 -13.41 1.45 9.46
C LYS A 204 -13.87 2.90 9.54
N LYS A 205 -14.31 3.48 8.42
CA LYS A 205 -14.91 4.81 8.34
C LYS A 205 -16.17 4.91 9.19
N TYR A 206 -17.09 3.97 9.05
CA TYR A 206 -18.28 3.90 9.90
C TYR A 206 -17.93 3.90 11.39
N ILE A 207 -16.94 3.09 11.79
CA ILE A 207 -16.49 3.00 13.19
C ILE A 207 -16.03 4.37 13.71
N VAL A 208 -15.11 5.04 13.01
CA VAL A 208 -14.52 6.31 13.47
C VAL A 208 -15.46 7.51 13.30
N ASP A 209 -16.40 7.45 12.36
CA ASP A 209 -17.44 8.48 12.21
C ASP A 209 -18.51 8.36 13.30
N THR A 210 -18.73 7.15 13.83
CA THR A 210 -19.68 6.91 14.92
C THR A 210 -19.06 7.21 16.29
N VAL A 211 -17.80 6.84 16.50
CA VAL A 211 -17.05 7.13 17.73
C VAL A 211 -15.70 7.72 17.36
N ALA A 212 -15.51 9.01 17.66
CA ALA A 212 -14.25 9.71 17.42
C ALA A 212 -13.10 9.07 18.21
N ALA A 213 -11.93 8.99 17.60
CA ALA A 213 -10.82 8.22 18.15
C ALA A 213 -10.43 8.71 19.56
N ASP A 214 -10.16 10.00 19.73
CA ASP A 214 -9.80 10.61 21.02
C ASP A 214 -10.82 10.42 22.16
N THR A 215 -12.07 10.04 21.87
CA THR A 215 -13.09 9.78 22.89
C THR A 215 -13.03 8.36 23.48
N VAL A 216 -12.29 7.46 22.83
CA VAL A 216 -12.05 6.09 23.30
C VAL A 216 -10.77 6.08 24.11
N GLU A 217 -10.88 5.71 25.38
CA GLU A 217 -9.74 5.56 26.29
C GLU A 217 -8.64 4.68 25.68
N THR A 218 -7.41 5.15 25.76
CA THR A 218 -6.22 4.36 25.47
C THR A 218 -5.98 3.33 26.58
N PRO A 219 -5.29 2.21 26.29
CA PRO A 219 -4.85 1.28 27.32
C PRO A 219 -4.02 2.00 28.40
N ALA A 220 -4.13 1.53 29.65
CA ALA A 220 -3.25 2.01 30.71
C ALA A 220 -1.80 1.62 30.38
N PRO A 221 -0.82 2.53 30.52
CA PRO A 221 0.57 2.19 30.31
C PRO A 221 1.04 1.16 31.35
N LEU A 222 1.97 0.32 30.94
CA LEU A 222 2.68 -0.61 31.82
C LEU A 222 3.56 0.16 32.84
N PRO A 223 4.03 -0.49 33.92
CA PRO A 223 4.87 0.16 34.92
C PRO A 223 6.09 0.83 34.30
N ALA A 224 6.46 2.00 34.83
CA ALA A 224 7.59 2.78 34.33
C ALA A 224 8.89 1.95 34.34
N THR A 225 9.55 1.91 33.20
CA THR A 225 10.80 1.17 32.97
C THR A 225 12.04 1.96 33.40
N GLY A 226 11.91 3.29 33.52
CA GLY A 226 13.03 4.21 33.75
C GLY A 226 13.91 4.45 32.52
N LYS A 227 13.53 3.92 31.35
CA LYS A 227 14.24 4.10 30.08
C LYS A 227 13.70 5.29 29.30
N ARG A 228 14.60 6.01 28.63
CA ARG A 228 14.30 7.21 27.83
C ARG A 228 14.55 6.95 26.35
N VAL A 229 13.56 7.25 25.50
CA VAL A 229 13.68 7.09 24.04
C VAL A 229 13.41 8.41 23.33
N ALA A 230 14.30 8.81 22.42
CA ALA A 230 14.09 9.95 21.54
C ALA A 230 13.49 9.49 20.20
N VAL A 231 12.48 10.18 19.71
CA VAL A 231 11.88 9.95 18.39
C VAL A 231 12.02 11.20 17.55
N VAL A 232 12.74 11.13 16.44
CA VAL A 232 12.98 12.25 15.52
C VAL A 232 11.97 12.17 14.36
N GLY A 233 11.00 13.08 14.38
CA GLY A 233 9.90 13.20 13.41
C GLY A 233 8.55 12.74 13.97
N ALA A 234 7.56 13.63 13.95
CA ALA A 234 6.18 13.35 14.40
C ALA A 234 5.23 12.99 13.24
N GLY A 235 5.73 12.22 12.28
CA GLY A 235 4.92 11.58 11.24
C GLY A 235 4.23 10.30 11.73
N PRO A 236 3.50 9.58 10.84
CA PRO A 236 2.82 8.32 11.20
C PRO A 236 3.76 7.28 11.82
N SER A 237 5.00 7.19 11.35
CA SER A 237 5.97 6.22 11.88
C SER A 237 6.46 6.58 13.28
N GLY A 238 6.95 7.81 13.47
CA GLY A 238 7.46 8.25 14.77
C GLY A 238 6.39 8.27 15.85
N LEU A 239 5.20 8.80 15.54
CA LEU A 239 4.07 8.81 16.48
C LEU A 239 3.57 7.40 16.81
N THR A 240 3.62 6.45 15.86
CA THR A 240 3.31 5.04 16.16
C THR A 240 4.33 4.44 17.12
N CYS A 241 5.62 4.71 16.88
CA CYS A 241 6.69 4.25 17.78
C CYS A 241 6.51 4.82 19.19
N ALA A 242 6.25 6.12 19.30
CA ALA A 242 5.99 6.79 20.56
C ALA A 242 4.77 6.23 21.29
N TYR A 243 3.67 5.98 20.58
CA TYR A 243 2.46 5.37 21.14
C TYR A 243 2.75 4.03 21.82
N PHE A 244 3.42 3.11 21.11
CA PHE A 244 3.70 1.78 21.66
C PHE A 244 4.73 1.82 22.78
N LEU A 245 5.82 2.57 22.64
CA LEU A 245 6.83 2.71 23.70
C LEU A 245 6.27 3.36 24.97
N GLY A 246 5.41 4.37 24.82
CA GLY A 246 4.71 5.01 25.94
C GLY A 246 3.78 4.03 26.67
N LEU A 247 3.05 3.19 25.95
CA LEU A 247 2.25 2.11 26.55
C LEU A 247 3.11 1.04 27.23
N MET A 248 4.32 0.80 26.73
CA MET A 248 5.30 -0.13 27.33
C MET A 248 5.99 0.44 28.58
N GLY A 249 5.67 1.68 28.98
CA GLY A 249 6.20 2.30 30.20
C GLY A 249 7.56 2.96 30.01
N HIS A 250 7.99 3.22 28.78
CA HIS A 250 9.16 4.06 28.49
C HIS A 250 8.78 5.54 28.48
N SER A 251 9.71 6.40 28.88
CA SER A 251 9.57 7.85 28.72
C SER A 251 10.02 8.23 27.31
N VAL A 252 9.13 8.81 26.51
CA VAL A 252 9.40 9.12 25.11
C VAL A 252 9.41 10.63 24.89
N THR A 253 10.43 11.14 24.20
CA THR A 253 10.45 12.53 23.73
C THR A 253 10.45 12.56 22.20
N VAL A 254 9.42 13.16 21.62
CA VAL A 254 9.27 13.34 20.17
C VAL A 254 9.78 14.72 19.77
N PHE A 255 10.72 14.77 18.83
CA PHE A 255 11.28 16.01 18.25
C PHE A 255 10.68 16.22 16.86
N GLU A 256 9.99 17.33 16.66
CA GLU A 256 9.34 17.68 15.40
C GLU A 256 9.83 19.04 14.91
N ARG A 257 10.27 19.09 13.65
CA ARG A 257 10.76 20.29 12.98
C ARG A 257 9.65 21.35 12.82
N ARG A 258 8.43 20.92 12.53
CA ARG A 258 7.28 21.79 12.26
C ARG A 258 6.55 22.20 13.53
N SER A 259 5.60 23.12 13.37
CA SER A 259 4.74 23.63 14.44
C SER A 259 3.58 22.69 14.79
N ARG A 260 3.18 21.80 13.87
CA ARG A 260 2.09 20.83 14.08
C ARG A 260 2.54 19.42 13.71
N LEU A 261 1.94 18.43 14.40
CA LEU A 261 2.27 17.01 14.24
C LEU A 261 1.48 16.38 13.08
N GLY A 262 1.91 15.19 12.66
CA GLY A 262 1.26 14.36 11.65
C GLY A 262 2.07 14.13 10.37
N GLY A 263 3.20 14.84 10.20
CA GLY A 263 4.09 14.70 9.04
C GLY A 263 3.34 14.77 7.72
N MET A 264 3.66 13.89 6.76
CA MET A 264 3.02 13.88 5.44
C MET A 264 1.50 13.63 5.45
N MET A 265 0.92 13.09 6.53
CA MET A 265 -0.55 13.02 6.65
C MET A 265 -1.17 14.42 6.75
N ARG A 266 -0.48 15.36 7.41
CA ARG A 266 -0.88 16.77 7.51
C ARG A 266 -0.36 17.58 6.31
N TYR A 267 0.90 17.42 5.96
CA TYR A 267 1.57 18.29 4.99
C TYR A 267 1.54 17.78 3.55
N GLY A 268 1.05 16.56 3.31
CA GLY A 268 0.91 16.00 1.97
C GLY A 268 -0.53 15.74 1.55
N ILE A 269 -1.36 15.25 2.47
CA ILE A 269 -2.75 14.90 2.14
C ILE A 269 -3.63 16.14 2.32
N PRO A 270 -4.39 16.57 1.29
CA PRO A 270 -5.28 17.72 1.40
C PRO A 270 -6.41 17.53 2.41
N ALA A 271 -6.87 18.62 3.01
CA ALA A 271 -7.95 18.62 4.01
C ALA A 271 -9.28 18.01 3.49
N TYR A 272 -9.54 18.09 2.17
CA TYR A 272 -10.73 17.48 1.57
C TYR A 272 -10.69 15.93 1.58
N ARG A 273 -9.53 15.31 1.75
CA ARG A 273 -9.35 13.84 1.92
C ARG A 273 -9.02 13.45 3.35
N LEU A 274 -8.30 14.29 4.09
CA LEU A 274 -7.98 14.06 5.50
C LEU A 274 -8.15 15.36 6.27
N PRO A 275 -9.36 15.63 6.80
CA PRO A 275 -9.61 16.83 7.58
C PRO A 275 -8.66 16.92 8.76
N ARG A 276 -8.18 18.13 9.06
CA ARG A 276 -7.12 18.35 10.04
C ARG A 276 -7.56 17.95 11.44
N GLU A 277 -8.81 18.28 11.77
CA GLU A 277 -9.45 17.97 13.04
C GLU A 277 -9.58 16.46 13.24
N ARG A 278 -9.90 15.72 12.17
CA ARG A 278 -10.02 14.26 12.19
C ARG A 278 -8.66 13.58 12.40
N LEU A 279 -7.59 14.12 11.83
CA LEU A 279 -6.22 13.68 12.13
C LEU A 279 -5.83 14.01 13.58
N ASP A 280 -6.26 15.17 14.09
CA ASP A 280 -5.99 15.58 15.47
C ASP A 280 -6.71 14.73 16.52
N GLU A 281 -7.79 14.01 16.17
CA GLU A 281 -8.37 12.96 17.02
C GLU A 281 -7.39 11.80 17.25
N ASP A 282 -6.79 11.27 16.17
CA ASP A 282 -5.80 10.19 16.28
C ASP A 282 -4.56 10.66 17.05
N ILE A 283 -4.06 11.87 16.76
CA ILE A 283 -2.87 12.42 17.43
C ILE A 283 -3.14 12.63 18.93
N ARG A 284 -4.30 13.17 19.32
CA ARG A 284 -4.64 13.33 20.74
C ARG A 284 -4.74 11.98 21.46
N ALA A 285 -5.30 10.96 20.81
CA ALA A 285 -5.30 9.61 21.37
C ALA A 285 -3.87 9.07 21.54
N VAL A 286 -2.99 9.30 20.56
CA VAL A 286 -1.57 8.90 20.65
C VAL A 286 -0.86 9.58 21.81
N LEU A 287 -0.97 10.90 21.93
CA LEU A 287 -0.29 11.66 22.98
C LEU A 287 -0.89 11.42 24.38
N GLY A 288 -2.13 10.96 24.44
CA GLY A 288 -2.75 10.51 25.68
C GLY A 288 -2.25 9.15 26.17
N ALA A 289 -1.39 8.46 25.41
CA ALA A 289 -0.86 7.17 25.76
C ALA A 289 0.49 7.30 26.50
N GLY A 290 0.54 6.90 27.77
CA GLY A 290 1.81 6.81 28.51
C GLY A 290 2.50 8.15 28.73
N ASP A 291 3.83 8.09 28.89
CA ASP A 291 4.70 9.24 29.14
C ASP A 291 5.34 9.73 27.83
N ILE A 292 4.63 10.59 27.09
CA ILE A 292 5.07 11.14 25.81
C ILE A 292 5.17 12.68 25.91
N GLU A 293 6.39 13.19 25.79
CA GLU A 293 6.69 14.61 25.62
C GLU A 293 6.88 14.93 24.13
N VAL A 294 6.39 16.09 23.66
CA VAL A 294 6.59 16.55 22.29
C VAL A 294 7.23 17.93 22.26
N ARG A 295 8.28 18.07 21.46
CA ARG A 295 9.00 19.32 21.20
C ARG A 295 8.89 19.68 19.73
N THR A 296 8.09 20.70 19.43
CA THR A 296 7.90 21.24 18.08
C THR A 296 8.89 22.37 17.78
N GLY A 297 9.10 22.68 16.51
CA GLY A 297 10.11 23.66 16.08
C GLY A 297 11.55 23.19 16.29
N CYS A 298 11.76 21.89 16.51
CA CYS A 298 13.07 21.29 16.74
C CYS A 298 13.54 20.61 15.44
N ASP A 299 14.35 21.32 14.66
CA ASP A 299 15.04 20.74 13.52
C ASP A 299 16.31 20.03 13.99
N VAL A 300 16.28 18.69 14.03
CA VAL A 300 17.39 17.88 14.55
C VAL A 300 18.48 17.80 13.48
N GLN A 301 19.58 18.51 13.69
CA GLN A 301 20.75 18.50 12.82
C GLN A 301 21.86 17.60 13.40
N THR A 302 23.04 17.63 12.78
CA THR A 302 24.18 16.75 13.10
C THR A 302 24.57 16.78 14.59
N ASP A 303 24.66 17.97 15.20
CA ASP A 303 25.10 18.14 16.59
C ASP A 303 24.01 17.75 17.60
N GLU A 304 22.74 18.02 17.27
CA GLU A 304 21.60 17.57 18.04
C GLU A 304 21.51 16.04 18.03
N MET A 305 21.75 15.38 16.89
CA MET A 305 21.82 13.92 16.82
C MET A 305 22.87 13.35 17.78
N ARG A 306 24.07 13.95 17.86
CA ARG A 306 25.11 13.53 18.82
C ARG A 306 24.60 13.63 20.25
N THR A 307 23.97 14.76 20.58
CA THR A 307 23.40 15.00 21.90
C THR A 307 22.32 13.97 22.25
N LEU A 308 21.41 13.66 21.31
CA LEU A 308 20.35 12.70 21.53
C LEU A 308 20.87 11.28 21.79
N VAL A 309 21.90 10.85 21.06
CA VAL A 309 22.52 9.53 21.27
C VAL A 309 23.22 9.43 22.64
N ASP A 310 23.79 10.53 23.15
CA ASP A 310 24.43 10.55 24.47
C ASP A 310 23.41 10.63 25.62
N GLU A 311 22.27 11.31 25.41
CA GLU A 311 21.27 11.54 26.46
C GLU A 311 20.20 10.44 26.56
N PHE A 312 19.84 9.76 25.48
CA PHE A 312 18.74 8.79 25.47
C PHE A 312 19.26 7.34 25.40
N ASP A 313 18.51 6.40 25.98
CA ASP A 313 18.85 4.98 25.91
C ASP A 313 18.65 4.41 24.49
N ALA A 314 17.78 5.03 23.69
CA ALA A 314 17.57 4.72 22.27
C ALA A 314 17.09 5.94 21.49
N VAL A 315 17.39 5.97 20.18
CA VAL A 315 16.94 7.01 19.24
C VAL A 315 16.28 6.37 18.02
N TYR A 316 15.08 6.80 17.66
CA TYR A 316 14.38 6.39 16.45
C TYR A 316 14.28 7.56 15.45
N VAL A 317 14.88 7.41 14.27
CA VAL A 317 14.86 8.39 13.18
C VAL A 317 13.74 8.07 12.19
N ALA A 318 12.73 8.94 12.15
CA ALA A 318 11.51 8.79 11.36
C ALA A 318 11.13 10.06 10.59
N VAL A 319 12.14 10.72 10.00
CA VAL A 319 12.01 12.04 9.34
C VAL A 319 11.20 12.01 8.03
N GLY A 320 11.00 10.82 7.45
CA GLY A 320 10.24 10.64 6.21
C GLY A 320 10.93 11.22 4.97
N ALA A 321 10.15 11.47 3.91
CA ALA A 321 10.62 12.02 2.64
C ALA A 321 9.94 13.38 2.36
N GLN A 322 10.47 14.45 2.95
CA GLN A 322 9.84 15.77 2.95
C GLN A 322 10.33 16.68 1.81
N GLY A 323 11.39 16.32 1.08
CA GLY A 323 11.88 17.12 -0.04
C GLY A 323 11.08 16.89 -1.33
N GLY A 324 10.91 17.92 -2.16
CA GLY A 324 10.37 17.78 -3.51
C GLY A 324 11.43 17.36 -4.53
N LYS A 325 11.15 16.36 -5.39
CA LYS A 325 12.02 16.10 -6.56
C LYS A 325 11.70 17.06 -7.69
N THR A 326 12.73 17.67 -8.24
CA THR A 326 12.64 18.48 -9.46
C THR A 326 12.94 17.63 -10.70
N LEU A 327 12.72 18.21 -11.88
CA LEU A 327 13.09 17.62 -13.16
C LEU A 327 14.29 18.36 -13.74
N SER A 328 15.28 17.63 -14.23
CA SER A 328 16.42 18.19 -14.97
C SER A 328 16.02 18.46 -16.42
N ILE A 329 15.14 19.44 -16.62
CA ILE A 329 14.70 19.92 -17.94
C ILE A 329 14.90 21.44 -18.04
N GLU A 330 15.05 21.93 -19.27
CA GLU A 330 15.13 23.37 -19.53
C GLU A 330 13.87 24.10 -19.03
N GLY A 331 14.06 25.24 -18.38
CA GLY A 331 12.98 26.07 -17.84
C GLY A 331 12.37 25.59 -16.51
N ALA A 332 12.93 24.56 -15.87
CA ALA A 332 12.47 24.07 -14.56
C ALA A 332 12.61 25.08 -13.42
N ASP A 333 13.42 26.12 -13.60
CA ASP A 333 13.67 27.24 -12.69
C ASP A 333 12.80 28.48 -13.00
N ALA A 334 11.95 28.43 -14.02
CA ALA A 334 11.05 29.52 -14.38
C ALA A 334 10.06 29.85 -13.24
N ALA A 335 9.69 31.12 -13.12
CA ALA A 335 8.65 31.54 -12.20
C ALA A 335 7.31 30.89 -12.56
N GLY A 336 6.61 30.34 -11.58
CA GLY A 336 5.39 29.54 -11.79
C GLY A 336 5.62 28.03 -11.88
N VAL A 337 6.87 27.57 -11.81
CA VAL A 337 7.20 26.15 -11.60
C VAL A 337 7.33 25.89 -10.10
N MET A 338 6.63 24.88 -9.59
CA MET A 338 6.62 24.54 -8.16
C MET A 338 6.72 23.03 -7.95
N SER A 339 7.31 22.61 -6.84
CA SER A 339 7.24 21.21 -6.41
C SER A 339 5.84 20.91 -5.84
N ALA A 340 5.34 19.70 -6.10
CA ALA A 340 4.08 19.25 -5.51
C ALA A 340 4.10 19.25 -3.98
N VAL A 341 5.26 18.97 -3.38
CA VAL A 341 5.42 18.97 -1.93
C VAL A 341 5.23 20.38 -1.40
N ASP A 342 5.84 21.39 -2.02
CA ASP A 342 5.77 22.79 -1.57
C ASP A 342 4.32 23.31 -1.61
N VAL A 343 3.57 22.97 -2.67
CA VAL A 343 2.16 23.35 -2.82
C VAL A 343 1.30 22.72 -1.72
N LEU A 344 1.48 21.42 -1.46
CA LEU A 344 0.68 20.69 -0.48
C LEU A 344 1.07 21.04 0.95
N GLU A 345 2.35 21.34 1.18
CA GLU A 345 2.89 21.78 2.45
C GLU A 345 2.31 23.13 2.84
N ALA A 346 2.30 24.11 1.93
CA ALA A 346 1.67 25.41 2.16
C ALA A 346 0.20 25.24 2.57
N ILE A 347 -0.54 24.33 1.94
CA ILE A 347 -1.93 24.00 2.30
C ILE A 347 -2.00 23.31 3.67
N GLY A 348 -1.02 22.48 4.00
CA GLY A 348 -0.83 21.90 5.34
C GLY A 348 -0.67 22.97 6.42
N ASP A 349 0.00 24.06 6.10
CA ASP A 349 0.18 25.27 6.92
C ASP A 349 -1.01 26.25 6.81
N GLU A 350 -2.15 25.81 6.28
CA GLU A 350 -3.37 26.62 6.09
C GLU A 350 -3.19 27.82 5.13
N GLN A 351 -2.13 27.81 4.32
CA GLN A 351 -1.85 28.77 3.25
C GLN A 351 -2.35 28.23 1.91
N TYR A 352 -3.62 28.50 1.62
CA TYR A 352 -4.26 28.03 0.38
C TYR A 352 -3.84 28.89 -0.81
N PRO A 353 -3.37 28.27 -1.93
CA PRO A 353 -3.01 29.02 -3.12
C PRO A 353 -4.24 29.59 -3.83
N ASP A 354 -4.06 30.73 -4.50
CA ASP A 354 -5.04 31.29 -5.45
C ASP A 354 -4.53 31.11 -6.90
N PHE A 355 -5.21 30.24 -7.62
CA PHE A 355 -4.95 29.93 -9.03
C PHE A 355 -6.02 30.51 -9.96
N THR A 356 -6.83 31.45 -9.49
CA THR A 356 -7.88 32.09 -10.29
C THR A 356 -7.37 32.57 -11.64
N GLY A 357 -8.00 32.08 -12.70
CA GLY A 357 -7.69 32.47 -14.09
C GLY A 357 -6.44 31.80 -14.69
N LYS A 358 -5.70 30.99 -13.93
CA LYS A 358 -4.46 30.34 -14.39
C LYS A 358 -4.73 28.96 -15.02
N ASN A 359 -3.92 28.61 -16.01
CA ASN A 359 -3.84 27.26 -16.58
C ASN A 359 -2.75 26.48 -15.83
N VAL A 360 -3.15 25.40 -15.16
CA VAL A 360 -2.26 24.59 -14.32
C VAL A 360 -1.97 23.27 -15.01
N VAL A 361 -0.69 22.93 -15.17
CA VAL A 361 -0.25 21.61 -15.63
C VAL A 361 0.45 20.88 -14.49
N VAL A 362 -0.05 19.70 -14.12
CA VAL A 362 0.56 18.82 -13.12
C VAL A 362 1.29 17.69 -13.83
N ILE A 363 2.57 17.51 -13.53
CA ILE A 363 3.40 16.45 -14.11
C ILE A 363 3.43 15.26 -13.14
N GLY A 364 2.80 14.14 -13.50
CA GLY A 364 2.81 12.95 -12.66
C GLY A 364 1.58 12.05 -12.87
N GLY A 365 1.56 10.92 -12.17
CA GLY A 365 0.44 9.96 -12.22
C GLY A 365 0.28 9.15 -10.93
N GLY A 366 0.74 9.68 -9.80
CA GLY A 366 0.57 9.11 -8.47
C GLY A 366 -0.43 9.91 -7.63
N ASN A 367 -0.73 9.45 -6.41
CA ASN A 367 -1.70 10.11 -5.52
C ASN A 367 -1.38 11.59 -5.29
N VAL A 368 -0.10 11.94 -5.08
CA VAL A 368 0.35 13.34 -4.96
C VAL A 368 -0.03 14.19 -6.18
N ALA A 369 0.07 13.63 -7.40
CA ALA A 369 -0.32 14.35 -8.62
C ALA A 369 -1.84 14.58 -8.68
N MET A 370 -2.64 13.59 -8.26
CA MET A 370 -4.09 13.73 -8.17
C MET A 370 -4.48 14.77 -7.10
N ASP A 371 -3.81 14.74 -5.95
CA ASP A 371 -4.02 15.68 -4.85
C ASP A 371 -3.72 17.13 -5.29
N CYS A 372 -2.59 17.36 -5.98
CA CYS A 372 -2.29 18.67 -6.56
C CYS A 372 -3.29 19.09 -7.63
N ALA A 373 -3.71 18.20 -8.52
CA ALA A 373 -4.66 18.53 -9.59
C ALA A 373 -6.04 18.92 -9.02
N ARG A 374 -6.57 18.11 -8.10
CA ARG A 374 -7.85 18.37 -7.42
C ARG A 374 -7.81 19.59 -6.52
N THR A 375 -6.67 19.86 -5.90
CA THR A 375 -6.38 21.11 -5.18
C THR A 375 -6.40 22.30 -6.13
N ALA A 376 -5.76 22.21 -7.30
CA ALA A 376 -5.70 23.30 -8.25
C ALA A 376 -7.09 23.69 -8.78
N VAL A 377 -7.98 22.70 -8.97
CA VAL A 377 -9.40 22.95 -9.29
C VAL A 377 -10.06 23.78 -8.19
N ARG A 378 -9.87 23.39 -6.92
CA ARG A 378 -10.45 24.09 -5.76
C ARG A 378 -9.85 25.48 -5.52
N ALA A 379 -8.61 25.69 -5.96
CA ALA A 379 -7.92 26.96 -5.95
C ALA A 379 -8.36 27.92 -7.08
N GLY A 380 -9.36 27.55 -7.89
CA GLY A 380 -9.95 28.42 -8.90
C GLY A 380 -9.25 28.42 -10.27
N ALA A 381 -8.36 27.45 -10.54
CA ALA A 381 -7.70 27.32 -11.83
C ALA A 381 -8.71 27.32 -13.00
N ALA A 382 -8.40 28.07 -14.06
CA ALA A 382 -9.23 28.14 -15.25
C ALA A 382 -9.23 26.81 -16.02
N SER A 383 -8.09 26.12 -16.02
CA SER A 383 -7.95 24.76 -16.53
C SER A 383 -6.91 24.01 -15.71
N VAL A 384 -7.11 22.69 -15.55
CA VAL A 384 -6.15 21.80 -14.89
C VAL A 384 -5.91 20.60 -15.78
N THR A 385 -4.65 20.36 -16.12
CA THR A 385 -4.22 19.24 -16.96
C THR A 385 -3.18 18.40 -16.23
N VAL A 386 -3.37 17.08 -16.22
CA VAL A 386 -2.34 16.14 -15.77
C VAL A 386 -1.58 15.63 -16.99
N ALA A 387 -0.28 15.92 -17.07
CA ALA A 387 0.61 15.36 -18.07
C ALA A 387 1.29 14.09 -17.51
N TYR A 388 0.96 12.93 -18.09
CA TYR A 388 1.52 11.65 -17.66
C TYR A 388 2.21 10.92 -18.81
N ARG A 389 3.44 10.46 -18.58
CA ARG A 389 4.26 9.81 -19.60
C ARG A 389 3.82 8.40 -20.00
N ARG A 390 2.88 7.77 -19.26
CA ARG A 390 2.37 6.41 -19.57
C ARG A 390 0.86 6.45 -19.83
N ARG A 391 0.23 5.28 -19.93
CA ARG A 391 -1.22 5.14 -20.11
C ARG A 391 -1.95 5.41 -18.80
N LEU A 392 -3.26 5.65 -18.88
CA LEU A 392 -4.11 5.87 -17.71
C LEU A 392 -4.07 4.67 -16.76
N GLU A 393 -4.10 3.45 -17.32
CA GLU A 393 -4.09 2.18 -16.59
C GLU A 393 -2.74 1.90 -15.91
N ASP A 394 -1.67 2.63 -16.27
CA ASP A 394 -0.34 2.49 -15.68
C ASP A 394 -0.06 3.54 -14.57
N MET A 395 -1.06 4.36 -14.22
CA MET A 395 -0.97 5.29 -13.09
C MET A 395 -0.77 4.53 -11.78
N THR A 396 -0.06 5.15 -10.84
CA THR A 396 0.12 4.59 -9.48
C THR A 396 -0.83 5.21 -8.48
N ALA A 397 -1.62 6.20 -8.90
CA ALA A 397 -2.72 6.72 -8.10
C ALA A 397 -3.82 5.67 -7.96
N LEU A 398 -4.59 5.74 -6.88
CA LEU A 398 -5.78 4.93 -6.72
C LEU A 398 -6.76 5.20 -7.87
N PRO A 399 -7.39 4.17 -8.47
CA PRO A 399 -8.37 4.36 -9.54
C PRO A 399 -9.49 5.33 -9.15
N SER A 400 -9.99 5.26 -7.91
CA SER A 400 -11.02 6.17 -7.39
C SER A 400 -10.55 7.63 -7.35
N GLU A 401 -9.28 7.90 -7.08
CA GLU A 401 -8.72 9.25 -7.07
C GLU A 401 -8.57 9.82 -8.48
N VAL A 402 -8.20 8.97 -9.45
CA VAL A 402 -8.15 9.33 -10.88
C VAL A 402 -9.54 9.65 -11.41
N GLU A 403 -10.52 8.78 -11.11
CA GLU A 403 -11.92 8.99 -11.47
C GLU A 403 -12.48 10.27 -10.83
N ALA A 404 -12.21 10.49 -9.54
CA ALA A 404 -12.62 11.70 -8.83
C ALA A 404 -12.04 12.98 -9.45
N ALA A 405 -10.75 12.98 -9.82
CA ALA A 405 -10.12 14.10 -10.50
C ALA A 405 -10.76 14.39 -11.87
N MET A 406 -11.03 13.35 -12.66
CA MET A 406 -11.72 13.49 -13.95
C MET A 406 -13.14 14.05 -13.78
N MET A 407 -13.90 13.57 -12.79
CA MET A 407 -15.24 14.07 -12.48
C MET A 407 -15.25 15.54 -12.04
N GLU A 408 -14.17 16.00 -11.41
CA GLU A 408 -14.00 17.39 -10.98
C GLU A 408 -13.57 18.33 -12.14
N GLY A 409 -13.21 17.78 -13.30
CA GLY A 409 -12.89 18.52 -14.52
C GLY A 409 -11.41 18.54 -14.91
N VAL A 410 -10.58 17.68 -14.30
CA VAL A 410 -9.15 17.56 -14.65
C VAL A 410 -8.99 16.84 -16.00
N GLU A 411 -8.25 17.45 -16.93
CA GLU A 411 -7.91 16.82 -18.21
C GLU A 411 -6.71 15.87 -18.06
N MET A 412 -6.87 14.60 -18.45
CA MET A 412 -5.79 13.62 -18.42
C MET A 412 -5.07 13.55 -19.78
N ARG A 413 -3.86 14.10 -19.87
CA ARG A 413 -2.97 14.01 -21.05
C ARG A 413 -1.94 12.89 -20.85
N CYS A 414 -2.38 11.66 -21.15
CA CYS A 414 -1.54 10.48 -21.11
C CYS A 414 -0.56 10.40 -22.30
N LEU A 415 0.48 9.57 -22.16
CA LEU A 415 1.58 9.42 -23.10
C LEU A 415 2.27 10.75 -23.47
N GLN A 416 2.34 11.68 -22.52
CA GLN A 416 3.04 12.96 -22.65
C GLN A 416 4.20 13.00 -21.65
N ALA A 417 5.44 12.95 -22.13
CA ALA A 417 6.61 13.12 -21.28
C ALA A 417 7.10 14.57 -21.33
N PRO A 418 7.39 15.21 -20.20
CA PRO A 418 7.90 16.59 -20.18
C PRO A 418 9.27 16.65 -20.87
N ALA A 419 9.45 17.61 -21.77
CA ALA A 419 10.70 17.85 -22.50
C ALA A 419 11.39 19.13 -22.03
N ARG A 420 10.63 20.24 -21.94
CA ARG A 420 11.07 21.55 -21.42
C ARG A 420 9.87 22.40 -21.02
N ILE A 421 10.13 23.49 -20.30
CA ILE A 421 9.13 24.51 -19.92
C ILE A 421 9.49 25.79 -20.67
N GLU A 422 8.53 26.34 -21.41
CA GLU A 422 8.69 27.63 -22.08
C GLU A 422 8.45 28.77 -21.09
N ALA A 423 9.42 29.68 -20.99
CA ALA A 423 9.30 30.91 -20.21
C ALA A 423 9.20 32.14 -21.13
N ASN A 424 8.50 33.17 -20.68
CA ASN A 424 8.45 34.47 -21.36
C ASN A 424 9.72 35.30 -21.10
N ALA A 425 9.79 36.51 -21.66
CA ALA A 425 10.95 37.39 -21.50
C ALA A 425 11.19 37.83 -20.04
N GLU A 426 10.15 37.82 -19.21
CA GLU A 426 10.22 38.09 -17.77
C GLU A 426 10.56 36.85 -16.92
N GLY A 427 10.75 35.68 -17.54
CA GLY A 427 11.10 34.43 -16.85
C GLY A 427 9.91 33.65 -16.27
N ASN A 428 8.67 34.00 -16.61
CA ASN A 428 7.47 33.28 -16.16
C ASN A 428 7.12 32.12 -17.10
N ALA A 429 6.72 30.98 -16.55
CA ALA A 429 6.24 29.84 -17.30
C ALA A 429 5.00 30.20 -18.15
N THR A 430 4.97 29.71 -19.39
CA THR A 430 3.87 29.92 -20.34
C THR A 430 3.35 28.62 -20.98
N ALA A 431 4.16 27.55 -20.96
CA ALA A 431 3.76 26.23 -21.41
C ALA A 431 4.69 25.12 -20.92
N LEU A 432 4.13 23.92 -20.76
CA LEU A 432 4.88 22.68 -20.73
C LEU A 432 4.97 22.10 -22.14
N ILE A 433 6.18 21.88 -22.64
CA ILE A 433 6.41 21.15 -23.88
C ILE A 433 6.59 19.67 -23.57
N CYS A 434 5.79 18.86 -24.25
CA CYS A 434 5.77 17.41 -24.08
C CYS A 434 6.22 16.70 -25.35
N GLN A 435 7.07 15.69 -25.19
CA GLN A 435 7.35 14.70 -26.22
C GLN A 435 6.30 13.58 -26.13
N PRO A 436 5.47 13.36 -27.16
CA PRO A 436 4.55 12.23 -27.19
C PRO A 436 5.28 10.89 -27.10
N GLN A 437 4.69 9.95 -26.36
CA GLN A 437 5.24 8.62 -26.13
C GLN A 437 4.45 7.54 -26.87
N ARG A 438 5.13 6.47 -27.26
CA ARG A 438 4.55 5.17 -27.64
C ARG A 438 4.84 4.14 -26.55
N ILE A 439 4.03 3.09 -26.53
CA ILE A 439 4.11 2.01 -25.55
C ILE A 439 5.27 1.09 -25.93
N GLY A 440 6.31 1.05 -25.11
CA GLY A 440 7.44 0.14 -25.25
C GLY A 440 7.23 -1.17 -24.49
N ALA A 441 8.26 -2.03 -24.54
CA ALA A 441 8.28 -3.29 -23.80
C ALA A 441 8.14 -3.07 -22.28
N VAL A 442 7.55 -4.05 -21.59
CA VAL A 442 7.40 -4.03 -20.14
C VAL A 442 8.78 -4.10 -19.48
N ARG A 443 9.07 -3.15 -18.58
CA ARG A 443 10.28 -3.12 -17.74
C ARG A 443 9.88 -2.76 -16.31
N GLY A 444 10.33 -3.55 -15.33
CA GLY A 444 9.98 -3.34 -13.92
C GLY A 444 8.47 -3.42 -13.66
N GLY A 445 7.79 -4.37 -14.33
CA GLY A 445 6.36 -4.65 -14.14
C GLY A 445 5.39 -3.71 -14.85
N ARG A 446 5.86 -2.66 -15.55
CA ARG A 446 4.99 -1.75 -16.33
C ARG A 446 5.54 -1.48 -17.73
N PRO A 447 4.68 -1.14 -18.71
CA PRO A 447 5.15 -0.71 -20.03
C PRO A 447 6.08 0.51 -19.94
N ALA A 448 7.22 0.44 -20.64
CA ALA A 448 8.16 1.55 -20.70
C ALA A 448 7.65 2.63 -21.66
N PRO A 449 7.73 3.92 -21.30
CA PRO A 449 7.50 5.00 -22.25
C PRO A 449 8.68 5.08 -23.22
N VAL A 450 8.40 5.19 -24.51
CA VAL A 450 9.40 5.37 -25.57
C VAL A 450 9.00 6.60 -26.40
N PRO A 451 9.91 7.53 -26.73
CA PRO A 451 9.58 8.64 -27.60
C PRO A 451 8.92 8.17 -28.91
N ALA A 452 7.75 8.73 -29.21
CA ALA A 452 7.08 8.51 -30.48
C ALA A 452 7.64 9.47 -31.53
N ASP A 453 7.64 9.03 -32.79
CA ASP A 453 7.92 9.90 -33.94
C ASP A 453 6.69 10.79 -34.23
N LYS A 454 6.46 11.73 -33.31
CA LYS A 454 5.40 12.74 -33.37
C LYS A 454 6.00 14.07 -32.93
N PRO A 455 5.54 15.19 -33.53
CA PRO A 455 5.97 16.51 -33.12
C PRO A 455 5.66 16.74 -31.64
N GLU A 456 6.49 17.54 -31.00
CA GLU A 456 6.25 17.98 -29.62
C GLU A 456 4.90 18.69 -29.50
N VAL A 457 4.26 18.51 -28.35
CA VAL A 457 2.96 19.09 -28.04
C VAL A 457 3.16 20.19 -27.02
N ARG A 458 2.62 21.37 -27.31
CA ARG A 458 2.62 22.51 -26.40
C ARG A 458 1.36 22.51 -25.55
N LEU A 459 1.51 22.37 -24.23
CA LEU A 459 0.43 22.51 -23.26
C LEU A 459 0.55 23.88 -22.59
N ALA A 460 -0.40 24.78 -22.83
CA ALA A 460 -0.38 26.11 -22.20
C ALA A 460 -0.47 25.99 -20.68
N ALA A 461 0.43 26.67 -19.97
CA ALA A 461 0.57 26.55 -18.53
C ALA A 461 1.15 27.85 -17.94
N ASP A 462 0.37 28.51 -17.10
CA ASP A 462 0.84 29.62 -16.27
C ASP A 462 1.51 29.09 -15.00
N LEU A 463 1.14 27.87 -14.59
CA LEU A 463 1.73 27.15 -13.48
C LEU A 463 2.04 25.70 -13.86
N VAL A 464 3.23 25.23 -13.48
CA VAL A 464 3.65 23.84 -13.66
C VAL A 464 3.99 23.23 -12.31
N ILE A 465 3.21 22.23 -11.90
CA ILE A 465 3.42 21.52 -10.62
C ILE A 465 4.13 20.19 -10.90
N ILE A 466 5.32 20.02 -10.34
CA ILE A 466 6.14 18.82 -10.53
C ILE A 466 5.83 17.80 -9.43
N ALA A 467 5.13 16.71 -9.80
CA ALA A 467 4.72 15.64 -8.89
C ALA A 467 5.38 14.29 -9.24
N VAL A 468 6.71 14.30 -9.43
CA VAL A 468 7.48 13.11 -9.86
C VAL A 468 8.16 12.34 -8.70
N GLY A 469 7.88 12.72 -7.46
CA GLY A 469 8.29 12.00 -6.26
C GLY A 469 8.84 12.92 -5.18
N GLN A 470 9.21 12.31 -4.06
CA GLN A 470 9.77 12.99 -2.89
C GLN A 470 11.23 12.56 -2.68
N ALA A 471 11.98 13.41 -2.00
CA ALA A 471 13.37 13.26 -1.60
C ALA A 471 13.49 13.27 -0.07
N ILE A 472 14.58 12.70 0.43
CA ILE A 472 14.87 12.63 1.86
C ILE A 472 16.04 13.56 2.15
N GLU A 473 15.92 14.31 3.23
CA GLU A 473 16.96 15.22 3.71
C GLU A 473 17.93 14.43 4.61
N CYS A 474 18.87 13.70 4.00
CA CYS A 474 19.78 12.80 4.73
C CYS A 474 21.05 13.49 5.27
N ALA A 475 21.43 14.66 4.75
CA ALA A 475 22.75 15.25 4.98
C ALA A 475 23.15 15.36 6.47
N PRO A 476 22.28 15.82 7.40
CA PRO A 476 22.67 15.89 8.82
C PRO A 476 22.92 14.51 9.46
N PHE A 477 22.18 13.49 9.03
CA PHE A 477 22.31 12.12 9.53
C PHE A 477 23.56 11.42 8.95
N GLU A 478 23.90 11.73 7.70
CA GLU A 478 25.13 11.27 7.05
C GLU A 478 26.37 11.87 7.71
N GLU A 479 26.35 13.18 7.97
CA GLU A 479 27.43 13.88 8.70
C GLU A 479 27.58 13.37 10.14
N PHE A 480 26.48 12.95 10.76
CA PHE A 480 26.52 12.27 12.07
C PHE A 480 27.23 10.91 11.98
N GLY A 481 27.08 10.19 10.86
CA GLY A 481 27.77 8.93 10.55
C GLY A 481 26.87 7.79 10.07
N MET A 482 25.57 8.05 9.84
CA MET A 482 24.64 7.03 9.37
C MET A 482 24.89 6.69 7.89
N GLN A 483 24.79 5.41 7.57
CA GLN A 483 24.93 4.93 6.20
C GLN A 483 23.67 5.24 5.38
N HIS A 484 23.85 5.51 4.09
CA HIS A 484 22.76 5.66 3.13
C HIS A 484 23.05 4.85 1.85
N ASP A 485 21.97 4.39 1.19
CA ASP A 485 22.02 3.88 -0.18
C ASP A 485 21.18 4.78 -1.08
N ARG A 486 21.84 5.40 -2.06
CA ARG A 486 21.31 6.44 -2.96
C ARG A 486 20.82 7.69 -2.21
N THR A 487 19.62 7.60 -1.65
CA THR A 487 18.93 8.68 -0.93
C THR A 487 18.17 8.16 0.29
N TYR A 488 18.32 6.88 0.64
CA TYR A 488 17.61 6.24 1.75
C TYR A 488 18.59 5.90 2.86
N LEU A 489 18.20 6.15 4.10
CA LEU A 489 18.99 5.74 5.26
C LEU A 489 18.95 4.21 5.39
N CYS A 490 20.11 3.61 5.65
CA CYS A 490 20.24 2.17 5.77
C CYS A 490 19.85 1.70 7.17
N ALA A 491 19.07 0.62 7.23
CA ALA A 491 18.79 -0.13 8.45
C ALA A 491 18.53 -1.60 8.13
N ASP A 492 18.78 -2.47 9.09
CA ASP A 492 18.58 -3.91 8.96
C ASP A 492 17.09 -4.32 9.02
N ALA A 493 16.82 -5.62 9.07
CA ALA A 493 15.45 -6.13 9.15
C ALA A 493 14.75 -5.79 10.49
N CYS A 494 15.52 -5.49 11.53
CA CYS A 494 15.06 -5.03 12.83
C CYS A 494 14.99 -3.49 12.92
N LEU A 495 15.26 -2.79 11.82
CA LEU A 495 15.30 -1.33 11.71
C LEU A 495 16.49 -0.67 12.44
N GLN A 496 17.49 -1.44 12.84
CA GLN A 496 18.69 -0.92 13.48
C GLN A 496 19.64 -0.31 12.44
N ALA A 497 20.19 0.87 12.74
CA ALA A 497 21.16 1.54 11.88
C ALA A 497 22.53 0.82 11.94
N PRO A 498 23.15 0.45 10.80
CA PRO A 498 24.44 -0.22 10.80
C PRO A 498 25.53 0.61 11.49
N GLY A 499 26.22 0.01 12.46
CA GLY A 499 27.28 0.67 13.22
C GLY A 499 26.80 1.43 14.46
N PHE A 500 25.51 1.38 14.80
CA PHE A 500 24.94 1.99 16.00
C PHE A 500 24.05 1.00 16.75
N ASP A 501 24.39 0.73 18.02
CA ASP A 501 23.64 -0.24 18.81
C ASP A 501 22.25 0.28 19.22
N ALA A 502 22.13 1.60 19.47
CA ALA A 502 20.93 2.23 20.03
C ALA A 502 20.18 3.15 19.07
N VAL A 503 20.51 3.14 17.77
CA VAL A 503 19.87 4.01 16.76
C VAL A 503 19.08 3.16 15.79
N PHE A 504 17.81 3.52 15.59
CA PHE A 504 16.87 2.87 14.70
C PHE A 504 16.38 3.85 13.64
N VAL A 505 15.99 3.33 12.47
CA VAL A 505 15.52 4.13 11.33
C VAL A 505 14.34 3.47 10.66
N GLY A 506 13.28 4.22 10.37
CA GLY A 506 12.13 3.64 9.71
C GLY A 506 11.16 4.63 9.06
N GLY A 507 10.19 4.04 8.34
CA GLY A 507 9.23 4.78 7.51
C GLY A 507 9.82 5.19 6.16
N ASP A 508 9.29 6.28 5.59
CA ASP A 508 9.64 6.67 4.21
C ASP A 508 11.12 7.04 4.04
N CYS A 509 11.84 7.38 5.12
CA CYS A 509 13.27 7.69 5.05
C CYS A 509 14.17 6.46 4.80
N GLN A 510 13.67 5.25 5.05
CA GLN A 510 14.43 4.00 4.90
C GLN A 510 14.15 3.26 3.58
N TRP A 511 12.91 3.23 3.10
CA TRP A 511 12.54 2.48 1.88
C TRP A 511 11.85 3.34 0.81
N GLY A 512 11.81 4.66 1.04
CA GLY A 512 11.16 5.65 0.21
C GLY A 512 9.66 5.79 0.42
N PRO A 513 9.04 6.78 -0.25
CA PRO A 513 7.61 7.07 -0.11
C PRO A 513 6.74 5.84 -0.42
N LYS A 514 5.96 5.41 0.56
CA LYS A 514 4.95 4.34 0.42
C LYS A 514 3.58 4.84 0.88
N THR A 515 2.94 4.09 1.77
CA THR A 515 1.59 4.34 2.27
C THR A 515 1.64 4.58 3.78
N VAL A 516 0.64 5.28 4.31
CA VAL A 516 0.54 5.57 5.76
C VAL A 516 0.63 4.29 6.60
N ILE A 517 0.00 3.20 6.15
CA ILE A 517 -0.01 1.91 6.87
C ILE A 517 1.37 1.23 6.88
N MET A 518 2.22 1.45 5.87
CA MET A 518 3.62 0.99 5.90
C MET A 518 4.45 1.77 6.93
N ALA A 519 4.23 3.09 7.04
CA ALA A 519 4.90 3.90 8.03
C ALA A 519 4.50 3.51 9.47
N ILE A 520 3.22 3.20 9.69
CA ILE A 520 2.70 2.64 10.94
C ILE A 520 3.37 1.30 11.25
N ALA A 521 3.46 0.40 10.27
CA ALA A 521 4.13 -0.89 10.44
C ALA A 521 5.59 -0.70 10.89
N ALA A 522 6.33 0.22 10.27
CA ALA A 522 7.70 0.54 10.66
C ALA A 522 7.79 1.07 12.10
N GLY A 523 6.89 1.97 12.50
CA GLY A 523 6.87 2.50 13.87
C GLY A 523 6.56 1.43 14.91
N LYS A 524 5.63 0.51 14.60
CA LYS A 524 5.29 -0.64 15.45
C LYS A 524 6.47 -1.59 15.59
N THR A 525 7.14 -1.92 14.48
CA THR A 525 8.34 -2.77 14.48
C THR A 525 9.49 -2.13 15.26
N ALA A 526 9.73 -0.83 15.07
CA ALA A 526 10.76 -0.09 15.79
C ALA A 526 10.50 -0.12 17.30
N ALA A 527 9.27 0.16 17.74
CA ALA A 527 8.91 0.12 19.16
C ALA A 527 9.18 -1.25 19.80
N ALA A 528 8.76 -2.35 19.14
CA ALA A 528 8.98 -3.70 19.65
C ALA A 528 10.47 -4.06 19.74
N ASN A 529 11.27 -3.69 18.74
CA ASN A 529 12.71 -3.99 18.73
C ASN A 529 13.50 -3.10 19.69
N ILE A 530 13.09 -1.84 19.89
CA ILE A 530 13.66 -0.94 20.90
C ILE A 530 13.36 -1.49 22.30
N ASP A 531 12.12 -1.90 22.58
CA ASP A 531 11.73 -2.53 23.86
C ASP A 531 12.61 -3.77 24.14
N GLU A 532 12.79 -4.63 23.13
CA GLU A 532 13.66 -5.81 23.23
C GLU A 532 15.13 -5.47 23.47
N MET A 533 15.67 -4.49 22.73
CA MET A 533 17.04 -4.01 22.92
C MET A 533 17.26 -3.44 24.33
N LEU A 534 16.26 -2.77 24.90
CA LEU A 534 16.30 -2.22 26.26
C LEU A 534 16.16 -3.30 27.35
N GLY A 535 15.96 -4.57 26.98
CA GLY A 535 15.89 -5.71 27.88
C GLY A 535 14.47 -6.11 28.30
N PHE A 536 13.45 -5.61 27.61
CA PHE A 536 12.04 -5.89 27.87
C PHE A 536 11.42 -6.73 26.75
N ARG A 537 10.21 -7.25 26.98
CA ARG A 537 9.39 -7.93 25.95
C ARG A 537 7.92 -7.75 26.31
N HIS A 538 7.51 -6.50 26.36
CA HIS A 538 6.18 -6.13 26.82
C HIS A 538 5.09 -6.66 25.88
N GLN A 539 3.99 -7.14 26.47
CA GLN A 539 2.78 -7.52 25.77
C GLN A 539 1.68 -6.54 26.16
N LEU A 540 0.93 -6.05 25.17
CA LEU A 540 -0.04 -4.97 25.37
C LEU A 540 -1.45 -5.51 25.17
N ASP A 541 -2.29 -5.36 26.19
CA ASP A 541 -3.71 -5.70 26.09
C ASP A 541 -4.52 -4.45 25.70
N CYS A 542 -5.26 -4.56 24.59
CA CYS A 542 -6.19 -3.51 24.15
C CYS A 542 -7.51 -3.50 24.95
N GLY A 543 -7.78 -4.52 25.77
CA GLY A 543 -8.95 -4.63 26.64
C GLY A 543 -10.27 -4.88 25.91
N ALA A 544 -10.23 -5.31 24.64
CA ALA A 544 -11.40 -5.63 23.83
C ALA A 544 -11.50 -7.13 23.55
N THR A 545 -12.69 -7.71 23.77
CA THR A 545 -12.93 -9.15 23.58
C THR A 545 -13.65 -9.41 22.27
N VAL A 546 -13.05 -10.22 21.41
CA VAL A 546 -13.60 -10.56 20.09
C VAL A 546 -14.90 -11.38 20.23
N PRO A 547 -15.98 -11.01 19.54
CA PRO A 547 -17.21 -11.79 19.53
C PRO A 547 -17.06 -13.18 18.89
N SER A 548 -17.90 -14.12 19.36
CA SER A 548 -18.03 -15.44 18.72
C SER A 548 -18.47 -15.29 17.27
N ALA A 549 -17.90 -16.09 16.37
CA ALA A 549 -18.30 -16.04 14.97
C ALA A 549 -19.72 -16.59 14.76
N HIS A 550 -20.51 -15.84 13.99
CA HIS A 550 -21.81 -16.30 13.47
C HIS A 550 -21.61 -17.21 12.25
N PRO A 551 -22.58 -18.09 11.92
CA PRO A 551 -22.55 -18.84 10.68
C PRO A 551 -22.44 -17.92 9.46
N ASN A 552 -21.45 -18.17 8.59
CA ASN A 552 -21.22 -17.35 7.41
C ASN A 552 -22.46 -17.26 6.50
N ASP A 553 -22.90 -16.03 6.22
CA ASP A 553 -23.83 -15.76 5.13
C ASP A 553 -23.08 -15.77 3.78
N ARG A 554 -23.51 -16.67 2.89
CA ARG A 554 -22.97 -16.84 1.53
C ARG A 554 -23.95 -16.38 0.45
N THR A 555 -25.02 -15.69 0.85
CA THR A 555 -25.92 -15.00 -0.07
C THR A 555 -25.12 -13.89 -0.76
N ALA A 556 -25.17 -13.87 -2.09
CA ALA A 556 -24.45 -12.87 -2.87
C ALA A 556 -25.14 -11.51 -2.75
N TYR A 557 -24.38 -10.49 -2.34
CA TYR A 557 -24.80 -9.10 -2.23
C TYR A 557 -23.81 -8.18 -2.93
N GLY A 558 -24.30 -7.02 -3.40
CA GLY A 558 -23.44 -5.94 -3.86
C GLY A 558 -22.59 -5.38 -2.72
N ARG A 559 -21.38 -4.92 -3.05
CA ARG A 559 -20.50 -4.24 -2.09
C ARG A 559 -21.03 -2.85 -1.78
N VAL A 560 -21.19 -2.53 -0.50
CA VAL A 560 -21.45 -1.15 -0.05
C VAL A 560 -20.26 -0.28 -0.44
N GLN A 561 -20.53 0.85 -1.10
CA GLN A 561 -19.52 1.82 -1.51
C GLN A 561 -19.63 3.06 -0.63
N VAL A 562 -18.50 3.65 -0.26
CA VAL A 562 -18.51 4.97 0.39
C VAL A 562 -18.84 5.99 -0.69
N ALA A 563 -19.97 6.67 -0.56
CA ALA A 563 -20.36 7.72 -1.49
C ALA A 563 -19.50 8.97 -1.32
N GLU A 564 -19.40 9.78 -2.37
CA GLU A 564 -18.77 11.09 -2.32
C GLU A 564 -19.78 12.17 -2.67
N ARG A 565 -19.60 13.36 -2.08
CA ARG A 565 -20.36 14.56 -2.43
C ARG A 565 -20.31 14.80 -3.94
N PRO A 566 -21.38 15.33 -4.57
CA PRO A 566 -21.40 15.58 -6.00
C PRO A 566 -20.19 16.38 -6.48
N ALA A 567 -19.54 15.92 -7.56
CA ALA A 567 -18.33 16.54 -8.09
C ALA A 567 -18.46 18.05 -8.35
N ARG A 568 -19.64 18.47 -8.81
CA ARG A 568 -20.00 19.88 -9.05
C ARG A 568 -19.99 20.77 -7.80
N GLU A 569 -20.15 20.18 -6.61
CA GLU A 569 -20.19 20.88 -5.32
C GLU A 569 -18.82 20.82 -4.63
N ARG A 570 -18.26 19.61 -4.50
CA ARG A 570 -16.98 19.41 -3.79
C ARG A 570 -15.77 20.08 -4.45
N LYS A 571 -15.85 20.39 -5.75
CA LYS A 571 -14.79 21.13 -6.45
C LYS A 571 -14.71 22.60 -6.05
N CYS A 572 -15.74 23.10 -5.37
CA CYS A 572 -15.86 24.52 -4.99
C CYS A 572 -15.43 24.80 -3.54
N ASP A 573 -15.01 23.78 -2.79
CA ASP A 573 -14.57 23.92 -1.41
C ASP A 573 -13.51 22.87 -1.02
N PHE A 574 -12.82 23.11 0.10
CA PHE A 574 -11.85 22.19 0.69
C PHE A 574 -12.46 21.32 1.80
N LYS A 575 -13.80 21.21 1.88
CA LYS A 575 -14.43 20.34 2.88
C LYS A 575 -14.25 18.88 2.49
N TYR A 576 -14.41 18.00 3.46
CA TYR A 576 -14.33 16.56 3.28
C TYR A 576 -15.22 16.06 2.14
N VAL A 577 -14.71 15.13 1.31
CA VAL A 577 -15.38 14.69 0.07
C VAL A 577 -16.31 13.49 0.25
N GLU A 578 -16.04 12.60 1.20
CA GLU A 578 -16.85 11.38 1.35
C GLU A 578 -18.04 11.61 2.28
N GLU A 579 -19.13 10.92 1.98
CA GLU A 579 -20.34 10.89 2.81
C GLU A 579 -20.20 9.83 3.91
N PRO A 580 -20.89 9.99 5.06
CA PRO A 580 -20.92 8.96 6.09
C PRO A 580 -21.55 7.66 5.59
N VAL A 581 -21.03 6.52 6.05
CA VAL A 581 -21.67 5.21 5.86
C VAL A 581 -22.77 5.05 6.90
N SER A 582 -23.98 4.68 6.50
CA SER A 582 -25.09 4.47 7.43
C SER A 582 -24.92 3.19 8.26
N ALA A 583 -25.64 3.08 9.38
CA ALA A 583 -25.62 1.87 10.20
C ALA A 583 -26.16 0.63 9.46
N GLU A 584 -27.15 0.80 8.59
CA GLU A 584 -27.71 -0.30 7.78
C GLU A 584 -26.70 -0.81 6.74
N GLU A 585 -26.03 0.12 6.05
CA GLU A 585 -24.94 -0.19 5.12
C GLU A 585 -23.78 -0.87 5.84
N ALA A 586 -23.37 -0.36 7.00
CA ALA A 586 -22.31 -0.95 7.80
C ALA A 586 -22.68 -2.36 8.29
N ALA A 587 -23.91 -2.57 8.75
CA ALA A 587 -24.39 -3.88 9.18
C ALA A 587 -24.41 -4.90 8.03
N GLN A 588 -24.91 -4.50 6.85
CA GLN A 588 -24.83 -5.33 5.65
C GLN A 588 -23.38 -5.71 5.33
N GLU A 589 -22.48 -4.73 5.34
CA GLU A 589 -21.09 -4.95 4.96
C GLU A 589 -20.31 -5.80 5.98
N CYS A 590 -20.58 -5.62 7.28
CA CYS A 590 -20.00 -6.44 8.34
C CYS A 590 -20.47 -7.90 8.24
N GLY A 591 -21.78 -8.12 8.04
CA GLY A 591 -22.36 -9.46 7.90
C GLY A 591 -21.87 -10.23 6.67
N ARG A 592 -21.25 -9.55 5.69
CA ARG A 592 -20.59 -10.20 4.55
C ARG A 592 -19.24 -10.82 4.90
N CYS A 593 -18.64 -10.49 6.05
CA CYS A 593 -17.36 -11.06 6.47
C CYS A 593 -17.46 -12.58 6.71
N LEU A 594 -16.58 -13.34 6.08
CA LEU A 594 -16.58 -14.81 6.18
C LEU A 594 -15.83 -15.38 7.40
N ARG A 595 -15.45 -14.51 8.36
CA ARG A 595 -14.65 -14.86 9.56
C ARG A 595 -13.57 -15.90 9.26
N CYS A 596 -12.67 -15.58 8.33
CA CYS A 596 -11.61 -16.50 7.87
C CYS A 596 -10.57 -16.83 8.95
N ASP A 597 -10.53 -16.03 10.02
CA ASP A 597 -9.85 -16.27 11.28
C ASP A 597 -10.41 -17.50 12.04
N VAL A 598 -11.71 -17.82 11.87
CA VAL A 598 -12.39 -18.94 12.55
C VAL A 598 -12.71 -20.09 11.59
N TYR A 599 -13.25 -19.78 10.41
CA TYR A 599 -13.71 -20.79 9.44
C TYR A 599 -12.72 -21.04 8.30
N GLY A 600 -11.65 -20.25 8.21
CA GLY A 600 -10.64 -20.38 7.17
C GLY A 600 -9.49 -21.30 7.58
N ILE A 601 -8.66 -21.67 6.60
CA ILE A 601 -7.44 -22.45 6.82
C ILE A 601 -6.46 -21.78 7.81
N GLY A 602 -6.54 -20.45 7.96
CA GLY A 602 -5.79 -19.70 8.96
C GLY A 602 -6.15 -20.11 10.39
N ALA A 603 -7.36 -20.61 10.64
CA ALA A 603 -7.80 -21.10 11.94
C ALA A 603 -7.12 -22.41 12.36
N LEU A 604 -6.71 -23.27 11.39
CA LEU A 604 -6.06 -24.56 11.65
C LEU A 604 -4.64 -24.42 12.26
N THR A 605 -4.19 -23.18 12.44
CA THR A 605 -2.81 -22.87 12.79
C THR A 605 -2.58 -22.50 14.25
N GLY A 606 -3.66 -22.22 15.00
CA GLY A 606 -3.68 -22.17 16.46
C GLY A 606 -2.73 -21.19 17.14
N ARG A 607 -2.15 -20.21 16.45
CA ARG A 607 -1.29 -19.18 17.09
C ARG A 607 -1.61 -17.78 16.57
N GLY A 608 -1.99 -16.89 17.49
CA GLY A 608 -1.51 -15.51 17.47
C GLY A 608 -2.47 -14.38 17.04
N LEU A 609 -3.72 -14.62 16.65
CA LEU A 609 -4.65 -13.48 16.45
C LEU A 609 -5.19 -12.93 17.79
N GLU A 610 -5.30 -13.79 18.80
CA GLU A 610 -5.68 -13.40 20.16
C GLU A 610 -4.47 -12.95 21.00
N ALA A 611 -3.27 -13.48 20.70
CA ALA A 611 -2.06 -13.26 21.49
C ALA A 611 -1.13 -12.23 20.80
N TRP A 612 -1.26 -10.99 21.26
CA TRP A 612 -0.30 -9.87 21.17
C TRP A 612 -0.64 -8.95 22.33
#